data_AF-A0A914D5T8-F1
#
_entry.id   AF-A0A914D5T8-F1
#
_cell.length_a   1.000
_cell.length_b   1.000
_cell.length_c   1.000
_cell.angle_alpha   90.00
_cell.angle_beta   90.00
_cell.angle_gamma   90.00
#
_symmetry.space_group_name_H-M   'P 1'
#
loop_
_entity.id
_entity.type
_entity.pdbx_description
1 polymer ?
#
loop_
_entity_poly.entity_id
_entity_poly.type
_entity_poly.pdbx_seq_one_letter_code
_entity_poly.pdbx_strand_id
1 'polypeptide(L)'
;MDIFKSVLLFQLVLYLISTALAQNSSCSYKEFPGYGIDGSDIGGVPGRTTDCCALCQKNPYCVAYTWEPYDGGMCWLKNDTGPMSKDSISGTLSGFVSPGPKQTYSLIKKYAAPNFFDDWWFDTRDGKAFGFASNADNKTAWDKGLVGYQNGKVYIGVDHTTTIPNNTWGRLSPRISSLQLYNAGFFVLSLDHVPVGPYANGSGWHSSPVWSMFMMTGDQASNGEFDFYKAHNPVDVANSMIYNNDEALYGKCSLPWDPKKYANISGWADNELMQEGPHGTSDVPFNKAGGGVYAAQWVHGSFIKVWYFVKPNIPADILNENPNPNPGTWGTPNGYYVFGDNCNPEVVNNNYLVLYIAFCNPPVTQECQDIMRNNPSNFQDTYFLIDYLKVFCRPGENCWSGNYTLSGQ
;
A
#
# COMPACT_ATOMS: atom_id res chain seq x y z
N MET A 1 -5.97 54.86 -43.27
CA MET A 1 -6.99 53.80 -43.44
C MET A 1 -6.38 52.46 -43.05
N ASP A 2 -5.77 52.35 -41.86
CA ASP A 2 -4.96 51.17 -41.48
C ASP A 2 -4.82 51.01 -39.95
N ILE A 3 -5.93 51.12 -39.21
CA ILE A 3 -5.96 50.77 -37.77
C ILE A 3 -7.14 49.82 -37.45
N PHE A 4 -8.17 49.75 -38.30
CA PHE A 4 -9.32 48.85 -38.10
C PHE A 4 -9.13 47.41 -38.60
N LYS A 5 -8.04 47.10 -39.32
CA LYS A 5 -7.77 45.72 -39.79
C LYS A 5 -6.96 44.85 -38.83
N SER A 6 -6.31 45.44 -37.81
CA SER A 6 -5.43 44.69 -36.91
C SER A 6 -6.10 44.21 -35.61
N VAL A 7 -7.31 44.70 -35.30
CA VAL A 7 -8.07 44.29 -34.10
C VAL A 7 -8.96 43.07 -34.37
N LEU A 8 -9.41 42.87 -35.62
CA LEU A 8 -10.23 41.72 -35.99
C LEU A 8 -9.43 40.40 -36.14
N LEU A 9 -8.12 40.47 -36.37
CA LEU A 9 -7.29 39.25 -36.46
C LEU A 9 -6.85 38.72 -35.08
N PHE A 10 -6.83 39.58 -34.05
CA PHE A 10 -6.46 39.15 -32.69
C PHE A 10 -7.63 38.58 -31.88
N GLN A 11 -8.88 38.91 -32.24
CA GLN A 11 -10.07 38.29 -31.64
C GLN A 11 -10.43 36.93 -32.26
N LEU A 12 -9.91 36.59 -33.45
CA LEU A 12 -10.11 35.27 -34.06
C LEU A 12 -9.08 34.22 -33.64
N VAL A 13 -7.91 34.63 -33.10
CA VAL A 13 -6.89 33.68 -32.60
C VAL A 13 -7.11 33.33 -31.13
N LEU A 14 -7.84 34.15 -30.37
CA LEU A 14 -8.31 33.83 -29.01
C LEU A 14 -9.64 33.05 -28.98
N TYR A 15 -10.22 32.71 -30.13
CA TYR A 15 -11.34 31.77 -30.26
C TYR A 15 -10.90 30.40 -30.82
N LEU A 16 -9.61 30.10 -30.76
CA LEU A 16 -9.11 28.73 -30.71
C LEU A 16 -8.85 28.34 -29.24
N ILE A 17 -9.83 28.65 -28.39
CA ILE A 17 -10.01 28.00 -27.10
C ILE A 17 -10.32 26.54 -27.42
N SER A 18 -9.35 25.69 -27.11
CA SER A 18 -9.53 24.33 -26.61
C SER A 18 -10.89 23.69 -26.91
N THR A 19 -11.08 23.19 -28.13
CA THR A 19 -11.74 21.89 -28.22
C THR A 19 -10.70 20.87 -27.77
N ALA A 20 -10.50 20.77 -26.45
CA ALA A 20 -10.23 19.46 -25.91
C ALA A 20 -11.35 18.60 -26.47
N LEU A 21 -11.01 17.63 -27.31
CA LEU A 21 -11.96 16.58 -27.65
C LEU A 21 -12.43 16.06 -26.29
N ALA A 22 -13.65 16.42 -25.88
CA ALA A 22 -14.35 15.63 -24.90
C ALA A 22 -14.40 14.26 -25.57
N GLN A 23 -13.49 13.36 -25.19
CA GLN A 23 -13.66 11.96 -25.49
C GLN A 23 -15.03 11.64 -24.91
N ASN A 24 -16.02 11.47 -25.79
CA ASN A 24 -17.31 10.90 -25.40
C ASN A 24 -16.96 9.54 -24.81
N SER A 25 -16.90 9.47 -23.49
CA SER A 25 -16.81 8.19 -22.79
C SER A 25 -18.01 7.40 -23.27
N SER A 26 -17.74 6.23 -23.86
CA SER A 26 -18.77 5.30 -24.32
C SER A 26 -18.69 4.09 -23.42
N CYS A 27 -19.81 3.47 -23.06
CA CYS A 27 -19.70 2.14 -22.48
C CYS A 27 -19.13 1.20 -23.54
N SER A 28 -18.12 0.41 -23.15
CA SER A 28 -17.56 -0.58 -24.05
C SER A 28 -18.72 -1.50 -24.46
N TYR A 29 -18.87 -1.77 -25.76
CA TYR A 29 -19.96 -2.57 -26.35
C TYR A 29 -20.07 -4.01 -25.82
N LYS A 30 -19.24 -4.41 -24.86
CA LYS A 30 -19.22 -5.75 -24.30
C LYS A 30 -19.88 -5.73 -22.93
N GLU A 31 -21.19 -5.94 -22.95
CA GLU A 31 -21.93 -6.32 -21.75
C GLU A 31 -21.73 -7.82 -21.49
N PHE A 32 -21.78 -8.21 -20.22
CA PHE A 32 -21.60 -9.60 -19.79
C PHE A 32 -22.85 -10.07 -19.06
N PRO A 33 -23.84 -10.63 -19.79
CA PRO A 33 -25.06 -11.14 -19.18
C PRO A 33 -24.78 -12.34 -18.27
N GLY A 34 -25.37 -12.34 -17.08
CA GLY A 34 -25.21 -13.39 -16.07
C GLY A 34 -23.86 -13.39 -15.35
N TYR A 35 -23.05 -12.35 -15.53
CA TYR A 35 -21.78 -12.17 -14.81
C TYR A 35 -21.80 -10.87 -14.01
N GLY A 36 -21.35 -10.97 -12.76
CA GLY A 36 -21.11 -9.83 -11.88
C GLY A 36 -19.63 -9.50 -11.83
N ILE A 37 -19.30 -8.22 -11.70
CA ILE A 37 -17.97 -7.80 -11.26
C ILE A 37 -17.91 -7.96 -9.74
N ASP A 38 -17.02 -8.82 -9.25
CA ASP A 38 -16.91 -9.15 -7.83
C ASP A 38 -16.19 -8.02 -7.07
N GLY A 39 -16.79 -7.62 -5.94
CA GLY A 39 -16.29 -6.51 -5.14
C GLY A 39 -16.24 -5.19 -5.92
N SER A 40 -15.40 -4.26 -5.48
CA SER A 40 -15.17 -2.96 -6.13
C SER A 40 -16.38 -2.02 -6.17
N ASP A 41 -17.42 -2.28 -5.37
CA ASP A 41 -18.57 -1.39 -5.28
C ASP A 41 -18.20 -0.05 -4.67
N ILE A 42 -18.46 1.01 -5.42
CA ILE A 42 -18.53 2.39 -4.93
C ILE A 42 -19.86 2.59 -4.19
N GLY A 43 -20.91 1.92 -4.66
CA GLY A 43 -22.26 1.98 -4.11
C GLY A 43 -23.32 1.61 -5.13
N GLY A 44 -24.52 1.28 -4.64
CA GLY A 44 -25.70 0.98 -5.44
C GLY A 44 -26.53 2.23 -5.73
N VAL A 45 -26.90 2.44 -6.99
CA VAL A 45 -27.83 3.49 -7.42
C VAL A 45 -29.04 2.85 -8.10
N PRO A 46 -30.28 3.09 -7.62
CA PRO A 46 -31.48 2.58 -8.28
C PRO A 46 -31.55 3.03 -9.74
N GLY A 47 -31.85 2.12 -10.64
CA GLY A 47 -31.88 2.40 -12.08
C GLY A 47 -32.13 1.16 -12.93
N ARG A 48 -32.53 1.39 -14.18
CA ARG A 48 -32.66 0.31 -15.16
C ARG A 48 -31.27 -0.07 -15.67
N THR A 49 -31.16 -1.25 -16.28
CA THR A 49 -29.93 -1.72 -16.96
C THR A 49 -29.30 -0.64 -17.85
N THR A 50 -30.13 0.07 -18.62
CA THR A 50 -29.71 1.13 -19.55
C THR A 50 -29.18 2.38 -18.87
N ASP A 51 -29.51 2.60 -17.61
CA ASP A 51 -29.16 3.81 -16.87
C ASP A 51 -27.76 3.69 -16.23
N CYS A 52 -27.29 2.47 -15.93
CA CYS A 52 -26.05 2.21 -15.18
C CYS A 52 -24.79 2.78 -15.85
N CYS A 53 -24.73 2.73 -17.17
CA CYS A 53 -23.64 3.32 -17.94
C CYS A 53 -23.50 4.82 -17.65
N ALA A 54 -24.60 5.57 -17.80
CA ALA A 54 -24.61 7.01 -17.60
C ALA A 54 -24.41 7.38 -16.11
N LEU A 55 -24.93 6.56 -15.19
CA LEU A 55 -24.70 6.73 -13.75
C LEU A 55 -23.23 6.52 -13.40
N CYS A 56 -22.59 5.50 -13.99
CA CYS A 56 -21.16 5.25 -13.84
C CYS A 56 -20.33 6.42 -14.41
N GLN A 57 -20.65 6.91 -15.60
CA GLN A 57 -19.95 8.04 -16.22
C GLN A 57 -20.03 9.35 -15.43
N LYS A 58 -21.12 9.55 -14.66
CA LYS A 58 -21.26 10.70 -13.76
C LYS A 58 -20.41 10.58 -12.50
N ASN A 59 -20.00 9.37 -12.15
CA ASN A 59 -19.16 9.11 -10.99
C ASN A 59 -17.68 9.07 -11.43
N PRO A 60 -16.84 10.01 -10.99
CA PRO A 60 -15.45 10.12 -11.43
C PRO A 60 -14.58 8.91 -11.03
N TYR A 61 -15.06 8.05 -10.14
CA TYR A 61 -14.36 6.86 -9.70
C TYR A 61 -14.84 5.60 -10.40
N CYS A 62 -15.95 5.66 -11.14
CA CYS A 62 -16.59 4.47 -11.70
C CYS A 62 -16.03 4.12 -13.07
N VAL A 63 -15.44 2.94 -13.17
CA VAL A 63 -14.86 2.40 -14.41
C VAL A 63 -15.67 1.23 -14.95
N ALA A 64 -16.56 0.65 -14.14
CA ALA A 64 -17.44 -0.45 -14.52
C ALA A 64 -18.74 -0.43 -13.72
N TYR A 65 -19.70 -1.26 -14.07
CA TYR A 65 -20.94 -1.41 -13.30
C TYR A 65 -21.44 -2.85 -13.39
N THR A 66 -22.11 -3.31 -12.34
CA THR A 66 -22.95 -4.51 -12.34
C THR A 66 -24.39 -4.06 -12.12
N TRP A 67 -25.31 -4.42 -13.00
CA TRP A 67 -26.74 -4.22 -12.76
C TRP A 67 -27.37 -5.51 -12.26
N GLU A 68 -28.21 -5.40 -11.23
CA GLU A 68 -29.00 -6.50 -10.69
C GLU A 68 -30.50 -6.13 -10.67
N PRO A 69 -31.40 -7.09 -10.96
CA PRO A 69 -32.85 -6.85 -11.01
C PRO A 69 -33.55 -6.69 -9.65
N TYR A 70 -32.82 -6.48 -8.55
CA TYR A 70 -33.39 -6.34 -7.21
C TYR A 70 -34.19 -5.03 -7.04
N ASP A 71 -35.36 -5.10 -6.39
CA ASP A 71 -36.23 -3.96 -6.00
C ASP A 71 -36.40 -2.85 -7.06
N GLY A 72 -36.72 -3.24 -8.29
CA GLY A 72 -36.92 -2.30 -9.42
C GLY A 72 -35.64 -1.99 -10.22
N GLY A 73 -34.51 -2.59 -9.85
CA GLY A 73 -33.23 -2.51 -10.55
C GLY A 73 -32.21 -1.66 -9.80
N MET A 74 -31.02 -2.21 -9.60
CA MET A 74 -29.90 -1.54 -8.92
C MET A 74 -28.66 -1.56 -9.81
N CYS A 75 -28.04 -0.39 -9.99
CA CYS A 75 -26.74 -0.23 -10.62
C CYS A 75 -25.65 -0.16 -9.55
N TRP A 76 -24.94 -1.25 -9.39
CA TRP A 76 -23.73 -1.33 -8.57
C TRP A 76 -22.56 -0.71 -9.33
N LEU A 77 -22.22 0.54 -8.99
CA LEU A 77 -21.13 1.28 -9.63
C LEU A 77 -19.79 0.76 -9.12
N LYS A 78 -18.85 0.46 -10.03
CA LYS A 78 -17.59 -0.20 -9.69
C LYS A 78 -16.40 0.71 -9.96
N ASN A 79 -15.50 0.86 -8.98
CA ASN A 79 -14.25 1.63 -9.13
C ASN A 79 -13.06 0.82 -9.64
N ASP A 80 -13.31 -0.45 -9.98
CA ASP A 80 -12.38 -1.32 -10.69
C ASP A 80 -13.17 -2.28 -11.60
N THR A 81 -12.51 -2.79 -12.63
CA THR A 81 -13.07 -3.80 -13.54
C THR A 81 -13.08 -5.20 -12.94
N GLY A 82 -12.30 -5.42 -11.86
CA GLY A 82 -12.35 -6.59 -10.96
C GLY A 82 -12.29 -7.98 -11.64
N PRO A 83 -12.43 -9.07 -10.86
CA PRO A 83 -12.90 -10.34 -11.39
C PRO A 83 -14.31 -10.23 -11.94
N MET A 84 -14.61 -10.93 -13.02
CA MET A 84 -15.99 -11.27 -13.35
C MET A 84 -16.25 -12.73 -12.97
N SER A 85 -17.27 -12.97 -12.16
CA SER A 85 -17.77 -14.30 -11.85
C SER A 85 -19.19 -14.48 -12.35
N LYS A 86 -19.63 -15.72 -12.52
CA LYS A 86 -21.02 -16.01 -12.86
C LYS A 86 -21.87 -15.67 -11.64
N ASP A 87 -22.81 -14.75 -11.82
CA ASP A 87 -23.67 -14.31 -10.74
C ASP A 87 -24.77 -15.34 -10.46
N SER A 88 -25.13 -15.48 -9.18
CA SER A 88 -26.27 -16.25 -8.71
C SER A 88 -27.61 -15.57 -9.03
N ILE A 89 -27.60 -14.27 -9.28
CA ILE A 89 -28.80 -13.47 -9.59
C ILE A 89 -29.11 -13.56 -11.09
N SER A 90 -30.27 -14.13 -11.41
CA SER A 90 -30.73 -14.25 -12.79
C SER A 90 -31.08 -12.88 -13.37
N GLY A 91 -30.45 -12.52 -14.48
CA GLY A 91 -30.64 -11.22 -15.14
C GLY A 91 -29.57 -10.18 -14.84
N THR A 92 -28.54 -10.52 -14.05
CA THR A 92 -27.38 -9.65 -13.85
C THR A 92 -26.72 -9.26 -15.16
N LEU A 93 -26.27 -8.01 -15.26
CA LEU A 93 -25.58 -7.48 -16.43
C LEU A 93 -24.41 -6.62 -16.00
N SER A 94 -23.18 -6.99 -16.37
CA SER A 94 -22.01 -6.14 -16.13
C SER A 94 -21.56 -5.41 -17.40
N GLY A 95 -21.01 -4.21 -17.24
CA GLY A 95 -20.45 -3.41 -18.32
C GLY A 95 -19.29 -2.52 -17.87
N PHE A 96 -18.46 -2.11 -18.82
CA PHE A 96 -17.30 -1.23 -18.58
C PHE A 96 -17.49 0.13 -19.23
N VAL A 97 -16.97 1.19 -18.62
CA VAL A 97 -16.89 2.52 -19.21
C VAL A 97 -15.52 2.65 -19.91
N SER A 98 -15.51 3.01 -21.21
CA SER A 98 -14.27 3.15 -22.00
C SER A 98 -14.26 4.41 -22.90
N PRO A 99 -13.24 5.29 -22.80
CA PRO A 99 -12.28 5.31 -21.70
C PRO A 99 -13.02 5.55 -20.39
N GLY A 100 -12.71 4.76 -19.36
CA GLY A 100 -13.18 5.04 -18.01
C GLY A 100 -12.69 6.43 -17.59
N PRO A 101 -13.30 7.07 -16.58
CA PRO A 101 -12.73 8.27 -16.01
C PRO A 101 -11.28 7.97 -15.65
N LYS A 102 -10.36 8.77 -16.20
CA LYS A 102 -8.94 8.66 -15.88
C LYS A 102 -8.86 8.82 -14.36
N GLN A 103 -8.45 7.77 -13.65
CA GLN A 103 -8.16 7.87 -12.23
C GLN A 103 -6.98 8.83 -12.11
N THR A 104 -7.26 10.11 -11.92
CA THR A 104 -6.22 11.12 -11.78
C THR A 104 -5.81 11.14 -10.34
N TYR A 105 -4.56 10.79 -10.08
CA TYR A 105 -3.96 11.03 -8.78
C TYR A 105 -3.19 12.36 -8.81
N SER A 106 -3.14 13.02 -7.66
CA SER A 106 -2.28 14.17 -7.42
C SER A 106 -1.27 13.81 -6.35
N LEU A 107 0.02 14.09 -6.61
CA LEU A 107 1.06 13.90 -5.60
C LEU A 107 0.78 14.85 -4.42
N ILE A 108 0.59 14.29 -3.23
CA ILE A 108 0.32 15.06 -2.00
C ILE A 108 1.54 15.06 -1.05
N LYS A 109 2.39 14.02 -1.12
CA LYS A 109 3.61 13.93 -0.31
C LYS A 109 4.70 13.15 -1.04
N LYS A 110 5.94 13.61 -0.94
CA LYS A 110 7.14 12.89 -1.39
C LYS A 110 8.13 12.87 -0.22
N TYR A 111 8.45 11.68 0.26
CA TYR A 111 9.52 11.45 1.21
C TYR A 111 10.72 10.92 0.43
N ALA A 112 11.83 11.66 0.43
CA ALA A 112 13.07 11.28 -0.24
C ALA A 112 14.25 12.02 0.40
N ALA A 113 15.47 11.64 0.05
CA ALA A 113 16.65 12.40 0.43
C ALA A 113 16.60 13.84 -0.16
N PRO A 114 17.22 14.83 0.51
CA PRO A 114 17.98 14.76 1.76
C PRO A 114 17.17 15.16 3.00
N ASN A 115 15.84 15.24 2.90
CA ASN A 115 14.96 15.73 3.96
C ASN A 115 13.90 14.68 4.36
N PHE A 116 14.18 13.41 4.10
CA PHE A 116 13.27 12.30 4.38
C PHE A 116 12.82 12.32 5.83
N PHE A 117 13.76 12.45 6.78
CA PHE A 117 13.52 12.32 8.21
C PHE A 117 12.84 13.55 8.87
N ASP A 118 12.66 14.66 8.16
CA ASP A 118 12.03 15.88 8.71
C ASP A 118 10.55 15.66 9.03
N ASP A 119 9.92 14.70 8.35
CA ASP A 119 8.52 14.36 8.50
C ASP A 119 8.28 13.09 9.34
N TRP A 120 9.28 12.66 10.11
CA TRP A 120 9.23 11.42 10.89
C TRP A 120 9.65 11.65 12.34
N TRP A 121 9.08 10.85 13.24
CA TRP A 121 9.51 10.75 14.63
C TRP A 121 10.12 9.37 14.90
N PHE A 122 11.02 9.31 15.87
CA PHE A 122 11.70 8.10 16.29
C PHE A 122 11.00 7.53 17.52
N ASP A 123 10.45 6.33 17.38
CA ASP A 123 9.78 5.61 18.45
C ASP A 123 10.82 4.91 19.31
N THR A 124 10.96 5.35 20.56
CA THR A 124 11.96 4.83 21.51
C THR A 124 11.37 3.82 22.49
N ARG A 125 10.13 3.37 22.28
CA ARG A 125 9.52 2.37 23.16
C ARG A 125 10.19 1.03 22.94
N ASP A 126 10.73 0.44 24.00
CA ASP A 126 11.25 -0.92 24.01
C ASP A 126 10.23 -1.88 24.64
N GLY A 127 10.30 -3.16 24.27
CA GLY A 127 9.46 -4.17 24.90
C GLY A 127 9.31 -5.45 24.10
N LYS A 128 8.75 -6.46 24.75
CA LYS A 128 8.57 -7.81 24.16
C LYS A 128 7.73 -7.83 22.88
N ALA A 129 6.86 -6.83 22.66
CA ALA A 129 6.06 -6.71 21.45
C ALA A 129 6.88 -6.27 20.22
N PHE A 130 8.08 -5.70 20.42
CA PHE A 130 8.96 -5.21 19.37
C PHE A 130 10.10 -6.20 19.03
N GLY A 131 9.99 -7.44 19.53
CA GLY A 131 11.03 -8.44 19.37
C GLY A 131 12.29 -8.14 20.20
N PHE A 132 13.43 -8.70 19.79
CA PHE A 132 14.74 -8.52 20.42
C PHE A 132 15.51 -7.35 19.79
N ALA A 133 14.92 -6.16 19.84
CA ALA A 133 15.47 -4.90 19.35
C ALA A 133 15.50 -3.85 20.47
N SER A 134 16.52 -3.00 20.47
CA SER A 134 16.52 -1.76 21.26
C SER A 134 16.25 -0.59 20.30
N ASN A 135 15.19 0.19 20.53
CA ASN A 135 14.78 1.22 19.61
C ASN A 135 15.58 2.52 19.82
N ALA A 136 16.31 2.92 18.79
CA ALA A 136 17.19 4.08 18.85
C ALA A 136 16.40 5.40 18.75
N ASP A 137 16.72 6.35 19.63
CA ASP A 137 16.30 7.75 19.47
C ASP A 137 16.96 8.41 18.24
N ASN A 138 16.43 9.56 17.82
CA ASN A 138 16.91 10.29 16.64
C ASN A 138 18.42 10.57 16.71
N LYS A 139 18.91 11.13 17.82
CA LYS A 139 20.33 11.51 17.96
C LYS A 139 21.22 10.27 17.90
N THR A 140 20.85 9.22 18.64
CA THR A 140 21.57 7.95 18.67
C THR A 140 21.61 7.31 17.28
N ALA A 141 20.50 7.31 16.54
CA ALA A 141 20.42 6.75 15.20
C ALA A 141 21.36 7.45 14.21
N TRP A 142 21.46 8.79 14.25
CA TRP A 142 22.41 9.54 13.43
C TRP A 142 23.86 9.32 13.86
N ASP A 143 24.15 9.44 15.16
CA ASP A 143 25.51 9.31 15.70
C ASP A 143 26.12 7.92 15.43
N LYS A 144 25.28 6.89 15.42
CA LYS A 144 25.66 5.51 15.15
C LYS A 144 25.56 5.11 13.67
N GLY A 145 25.12 6.03 12.80
CA GLY A 145 24.98 5.74 11.36
C GLY A 145 23.90 4.72 11.03
N LEU A 146 22.88 4.57 11.88
CA LEU A 146 21.71 3.71 11.63
C LEU A 146 20.76 4.33 10.63
N VAL A 147 20.75 5.66 10.54
CA VAL A 147 20.03 6.42 9.52
C VAL A 147 20.99 7.34 8.80
N GLY A 148 20.67 7.67 7.55
CA GLY A 148 21.42 8.64 6.79
C GLY A 148 21.04 8.69 5.33
N TYR A 149 21.93 9.25 4.53
CA TYR A 149 21.78 9.30 3.07
C TYR A 149 23.00 8.71 2.39
N GLN A 150 22.77 7.77 1.47
CA GLN A 150 23.82 7.11 0.69
C GLN A 150 23.49 7.24 -0.80
N ASN A 151 24.41 7.82 -1.58
CA ASN A 151 24.23 8.01 -3.03
C ASN A 151 22.91 8.72 -3.42
N GLY A 152 22.48 9.69 -2.60
CA GLY A 152 21.22 10.42 -2.82
C GLY A 152 19.95 9.64 -2.45
N LYS A 153 20.09 8.52 -1.73
CA LYS A 153 18.99 7.66 -1.26
C LYS A 153 18.95 7.63 0.26
N VAL A 154 17.82 7.25 0.82
CA VAL A 154 17.61 7.16 2.26
C VAL A 154 18.11 5.80 2.75
N TYR A 155 19.01 5.81 3.73
CA TYR A 155 19.51 4.62 4.39
C TYR A 155 18.87 4.49 5.77
N ILE A 156 18.33 3.31 6.06
CA ILE A 156 17.81 2.93 7.39
C ILE A 156 18.27 1.50 7.67
N GLY A 157 19.25 1.35 8.56
CA GLY A 157 19.83 0.07 8.94
C GLY A 157 19.88 -0.12 10.44
N VAL A 158 20.58 -1.17 10.85
CA VAL A 158 20.70 -1.60 12.25
C VAL A 158 22.16 -1.60 12.67
N ASP A 159 22.42 -1.68 13.98
CA ASP A 159 23.80 -1.86 14.45
C ASP A 159 24.33 -3.20 13.93
N HIS A 160 25.44 -3.17 13.20
CA HIS A 160 26.13 -4.33 12.66
C HIS A 160 27.61 -4.36 13.08
N THR A 161 27.93 -3.75 14.23
CA THR A 161 29.30 -3.59 14.76
C THR A 161 29.44 -4.04 16.20
N THR A 162 28.39 -3.91 17.02
CA THR A 162 28.48 -4.17 18.46
C THR A 162 28.03 -5.59 18.83
N THR A 163 28.84 -6.27 19.64
CA THR A 163 28.41 -7.45 20.39
C THR A 163 27.56 -7.00 21.58
N ILE A 164 26.32 -7.50 21.66
CA ILE A 164 25.30 -6.94 22.55
C ILE A 164 25.35 -7.61 23.95
N PRO A 165 25.38 -6.85 25.06
CA PRO A 165 25.31 -7.40 26.41
C PRO A 165 24.00 -8.11 26.75
N ASN A 166 24.03 -9.02 27.73
CA ASN A 166 22.87 -9.82 28.16
C ASN A 166 21.71 -9.01 28.79
N ASN A 167 21.94 -7.75 29.18
CA ASN A 167 21.00 -6.89 29.90
C ASN A 167 20.40 -5.77 29.03
N THR A 168 20.20 -6.03 27.74
CA THR A 168 19.62 -5.09 26.78
C THR A 168 18.33 -5.64 26.18
N TRP A 169 17.51 -4.76 25.60
CA TRP A 169 16.31 -5.15 24.87
C TRP A 169 16.61 -5.82 23.52
N GLY A 170 17.83 -5.63 23.01
CA GLY A 170 18.36 -6.36 21.88
C GLY A 170 19.17 -5.47 20.94
N ARG A 171 19.24 -5.85 19.65
CA ARG A 171 20.08 -5.14 18.67
C ARG A 171 19.51 -3.75 18.38
N LEU A 172 20.39 -2.75 18.38
CA LEU A 172 19.99 -1.36 18.20
C LEU A 172 19.46 -1.17 16.77
N SER A 173 18.23 -0.64 16.66
CA SER A 173 17.50 -0.45 15.41
C SER A 173 16.61 0.79 15.50
N PRO A 174 16.52 1.64 14.47
CA PRO A 174 15.55 2.73 14.44
C PRO A 174 14.16 2.19 14.09
N ARG A 175 13.15 2.62 14.85
CA ARG A 175 11.73 2.55 14.47
C ARG A 175 11.26 3.96 14.20
N ILE A 176 10.89 4.27 12.96
CA ILE A 176 10.45 5.61 12.60
C ILE A 176 9.02 5.60 12.09
N SER A 177 8.30 6.66 12.42
CA SER A 177 6.89 6.81 12.11
C SER A 177 6.61 8.17 11.48
N SER A 178 5.75 8.25 10.47
CA SER A 178 5.43 9.54 9.84
C SER A 178 4.65 10.43 10.80
N LEU A 179 4.87 11.74 10.71
CA LEU A 179 4.06 12.73 11.42
C LEU A 179 2.64 12.84 10.83
N GLN A 180 2.48 12.53 9.55
CA GLN A 180 1.20 12.61 8.85
C GLN A 180 0.36 11.35 9.10
N LEU A 181 -0.95 11.53 9.31
CA LEU A 181 -1.96 10.47 9.33
C LEU A 181 -2.71 10.42 7.99
N TYR A 182 -3.05 9.19 7.58
CA TYR A 182 -3.71 8.86 6.32
C TYR A 182 -4.95 8.01 6.54
N ASN A 183 -6.01 8.27 5.76
CA ASN A 183 -7.24 7.45 5.69
C ASN A 183 -7.51 6.86 4.31
N ALA A 184 -6.77 7.31 3.32
CA ALA A 184 -6.83 6.87 1.93
C ALA A 184 -5.52 7.29 1.26
N GLY A 185 -5.27 6.76 0.07
CA GLY A 185 -4.22 7.23 -0.80
C GLY A 185 -3.64 6.14 -1.68
N PHE A 186 -2.81 6.57 -2.60
CA PHE A 186 -2.00 5.69 -3.41
C PHE A 186 -0.53 5.87 -3.05
N PHE A 187 0.08 4.83 -2.50
CA PHE A 187 1.42 4.82 -1.92
C PHE A 187 2.36 4.09 -2.86
N VAL A 188 3.51 4.69 -3.17
CA VAL A 188 4.53 4.13 -4.05
C VAL A 188 5.88 4.22 -3.37
N LEU A 189 6.39 3.08 -2.92
CA LEU A 189 7.68 2.93 -2.26
C LEU A 189 8.69 2.32 -3.26
N SER A 190 9.72 3.08 -3.62
CA SER A 190 10.82 2.61 -4.48
C SER A 190 12.06 2.36 -3.64
N LEU A 191 12.63 1.17 -3.79
CA LEU A 191 13.74 0.66 -2.98
C LEU A 191 14.77 -0.01 -3.89
N ASP A 192 16.04 0.23 -3.61
CA ASP A 192 17.15 -0.54 -4.20
C ASP A 192 17.57 -1.72 -3.30
N HIS A 193 17.24 -1.65 -2.02
CA HIS A 193 17.63 -2.65 -1.03
C HIS A 193 16.57 -2.80 0.06
N VAL A 194 16.27 -4.03 0.46
CA VAL A 194 15.52 -4.39 1.67
C VAL A 194 16.43 -5.18 2.64
N PRO A 195 16.12 -5.19 3.95
CA PRO A 195 16.96 -5.88 4.92
C PRO A 195 17.11 -7.37 4.62
N VAL A 196 18.35 -7.85 4.64
CA VAL A 196 18.72 -9.27 4.62
C VAL A 196 19.13 -9.66 6.04
N GLY A 197 18.73 -10.84 6.48
CA GLY A 197 19.04 -11.33 7.83
C GLY A 197 20.04 -12.47 7.81
N PRO A 198 20.78 -12.71 8.92
CA PRO A 198 21.52 -13.94 9.08
C PRO A 198 20.58 -15.15 9.03
N TYR A 199 21.02 -16.23 8.40
CA TYR A 199 20.31 -17.49 8.42
C TYR A 199 20.55 -18.19 9.77
N ALA A 200 19.51 -18.35 10.58
CA ALA A 200 19.55 -19.32 11.67
C ALA A 200 19.48 -20.73 11.07
N ASN A 201 20.35 -21.65 11.48
CA ASN A 201 20.26 -23.05 11.06
C ASN A 201 19.07 -23.72 11.75
N GLY A 202 17.86 -23.51 11.24
CA GLY A 202 16.61 -24.05 11.79
C GLY A 202 15.46 -23.93 10.79
N SER A 203 14.74 -25.02 10.58
CA SER A 203 13.71 -25.15 9.54
C SER A 203 12.35 -24.62 10.00
N GLY A 204 12.18 -23.29 10.04
CA GLY A 204 10.85 -22.69 10.25
C GLY A 204 10.83 -21.16 10.31
N TRP A 205 9.68 -20.56 10.00
CA TRP A 205 9.44 -19.11 10.07
C TRP A 205 9.72 -18.49 11.44
N HIS A 206 9.55 -19.25 12.54
CA HIS A 206 9.88 -18.81 13.92
C HIS A 206 11.39 -18.65 14.18
N SER A 207 12.23 -19.18 13.29
CA SER A 207 13.68 -19.04 13.35
C SER A 207 14.19 -17.86 12.52
N SER A 208 13.28 -17.11 11.86
CA SER A 208 13.61 -15.88 11.15
C SER A 208 14.06 -14.81 12.13
N PRO A 209 15.34 -14.40 12.10
CA PRO A 209 15.80 -13.43 13.08
C PRO A 209 15.46 -12.00 12.70
N VAL A 210 15.15 -11.71 11.44
CA VAL A 210 14.91 -10.35 10.94
C VAL A 210 13.51 -10.25 10.39
N TRP A 211 12.73 -9.35 10.98
CA TRP A 211 11.41 -8.98 10.50
C TRP A 211 11.43 -7.52 10.08
N SER A 212 11.24 -7.28 8.79
CA SER A 212 11.23 -5.93 8.22
C SER A 212 9.84 -5.56 7.74
N MET A 213 9.45 -4.30 7.97
CA MET A 213 8.10 -3.84 7.67
C MET A 213 8.07 -2.39 7.18
N PHE A 214 7.19 -2.17 6.22
CA PHE A 214 6.62 -0.90 5.88
C PHE A 214 5.12 -1.04 6.13
N MET A 215 4.68 -0.49 7.26
CA MET A 215 3.32 -0.64 7.76
C MET A 215 2.63 0.71 7.89
N MET A 216 1.32 0.66 7.98
CA MET A 216 0.44 1.73 8.40
C MET A 216 -0.18 1.30 9.71
N THR A 217 -0.11 2.12 10.75
CA THR A 217 -0.68 1.75 12.05
C THR A 217 -1.47 2.91 12.64
N GLY A 218 -2.56 2.58 13.32
CA GLY A 218 -3.48 3.53 13.91
C GLY A 218 -2.82 4.40 14.98
N ASP A 219 -3.24 5.65 15.06
CA ASP A 219 -2.95 6.52 16.21
C ASP A 219 -3.58 5.99 17.52
N GLN A 220 -4.58 5.13 17.42
CA GLN A 220 -5.22 4.38 18.51
C GLN A 220 -5.17 2.88 18.23
N ALA A 221 -5.25 2.05 19.28
CA ALA A 221 -5.22 0.59 19.14
C ALA A 221 -6.38 0.02 18.29
N SER A 222 -7.55 0.66 18.33
CA SER A 222 -8.74 0.27 17.55
C SER A 222 -8.64 0.61 16.07
N ASN A 223 -7.74 1.52 15.70
CA ASN A 223 -7.62 2.06 14.35
C ASN A 223 -6.82 1.14 13.41
N GLY A 224 -6.40 -0.01 13.94
CA GLY A 224 -5.82 -1.13 13.22
C GLY A 224 -4.52 -0.83 12.50
N GLU A 225 -4.09 -1.80 11.72
CA GLU A 225 -2.82 -1.83 11.02
C GLU A 225 -3.01 -2.42 9.63
N PHE A 226 -2.31 -1.83 8.68
CA PHE A 226 -2.16 -2.34 7.33
C PHE A 226 -0.68 -2.40 6.95
N ASP A 227 -0.16 -3.62 6.90
CA ASP A 227 1.15 -3.90 6.34
C ASP A 227 1.00 -3.99 4.82
N PHE A 228 1.60 -3.08 4.05
CA PHE A 228 1.73 -3.33 2.60
C PHE A 228 3.07 -3.96 2.24
N TYR A 229 4.06 -3.94 3.13
CA TYR A 229 5.25 -4.78 3.04
C TYR A 229 5.60 -5.33 4.43
N LYS A 230 5.65 -6.65 4.51
CA LYS A 230 6.12 -7.41 5.68
C LYS A 230 6.89 -8.64 5.22
N ALA A 231 8.13 -8.76 5.65
CA ALA A 231 8.98 -9.91 5.32
C ALA A 231 9.70 -10.45 6.55
N HIS A 232 9.78 -11.78 6.62
CA HIS A 232 10.52 -12.51 7.65
C HIS A 232 11.64 -13.28 6.95
N ASN A 233 12.90 -12.89 7.16
CA ASN A 233 14.04 -13.51 6.46
C ASN A 233 14.37 -14.89 7.04
N PRO A 234 14.58 -15.95 6.24
CA PRO A 234 15.03 -15.87 4.86
C PRO A 234 13.93 -15.99 3.79
N VAL A 235 12.68 -15.69 4.15
CA VAL A 235 11.59 -15.83 3.19
C VAL A 235 11.64 -14.67 2.20
N ASP A 236 11.90 -14.99 0.95
CA ASP A 236 12.06 -14.06 -0.17
C ASP A 236 10.72 -13.53 -0.70
N VAL A 237 9.70 -13.45 0.16
CA VAL A 237 8.35 -12.98 -0.14
C VAL A 237 8.04 -11.74 0.68
N ALA A 238 7.45 -10.75 0.03
CA ALA A 238 6.82 -9.61 0.69
C ALA A 238 5.36 -9.96 0.92
N ASN A 239 4.82 -9.66 2.10
CA ASN A 239 3.43 -9.94 2.41
C ASN A 239 2.68 -8.65 2.69
N SER A 240 1.38 -8.68 2.42
CA SER A 240 0.45 -7.67 2.93
C SER A 240 -0.43 -8.26 4.01
N MET A 241 -0.84 -7.45 4.98
CA MET A 241 -1.67 -7.89 6.10
C MET A 241 -2.57 -6.76 6.59
N ILE A 242 -3.80 -7.09 6.96
CA ILE A 242 -4.61 -6.25 7.84
C ILE A 242 -4.62 -6.89 9.22
N TYR A 243 -4.46 -6.08 10.25
CA TYR A 243 -4.52 -6.46 11.65
C TYR A 243 -5.35 -5.45 12.44
N ASN A 244 -6.12 -5.90 13.42
CA ASN A 244 -6.85 -4.98 14.30
C ASN A 244 -6.90 -5.52 15.74
N ASN A 245 -6.84 -4.64 16.74
CA ASN A 245 -6.88 -5.02 18.17
C ASN A 245 -8.23 -4.75 18.84
N ASP A 246 -9.21 -4.23 18.12
CA ASP A 246 -10.58 -4.13 18.59
C ASP A 246 -11.27 -5.49 18.43
N GLU A 247 -11.52 -6.17 19.55
CA GLU A 247 -12.22 -7.46 19.58
C GLU A 247 -13.60 -7.42 18.91
N ALA A 248 -14.25 -6.24 18.84
CA ALA A 248 -15.51 -6.08 18.12
C ALA A 248 -15.37 -6.27 16.59
N LEU A 249 -14.15 -6.11 16.08
CA LEU A 249 -13.79 -6.23 14.67
C LEU A 249 -13.18 -7.60 14.31
N TYR A 250 -13.00 -8.50 15.28
CA TYR A 250 -12.44 -9.83 15.02
C TYR A 250 -13.39 -10.67 14.16
N GLY A 251 -12.83 -11.36 13.17
CA GLY A 251 -13.56 -12.15 12.19
C GLY A 251 -14.47 -11.34 11.28
N LYS A 252 -14.42 -10.00 11.32
CA LYS A 252 -15.26 -9.11 10.49
C LYS A 252 -14.67 -8.85 9.12
N CYS A 253 -13.55 -9.47 8.79
CA CYS A 253 -12.92 -9.39 7.48
C CYS A 253 -12.71 -10.77 6.88
N SER A 254 -13.15 -10.90 5.63
CA SER A 254 -13.01 -12.08 4.79
C SER A 254 -12.56 -11.62 3.41
N LEU A 255 -11.74 -12.43 2.76
CA LEU A 255 -11.29 -12.13 1.39
C LEU A 255 -12.37 -12.49 0.38
N PRO A 256 -12.46 -11.76 -0.75
CA PRO A 256 -13.30 -12.20 -1.87
C PRO A 256 -12.86 -13.60 -2.30
N TRP A 257 -13.81 -14.54 -2.31
CA TRP A 257 -13.55 -15.97 -2.46
C TRP A 257 -12.99 -16.32 -3.86
N ASP A 258 -11.66 -16.40 -4.00
CA ASP A 258 -10.97 -17.20 -5.02
C ASP A 258 -9.49 -17.45 -4.60
N PRO A 259 -9.18 -18.61 -3.97
CA PRO A 259 -7.83 -18.94 -3.51
C PRO A 259 -6.83 -19.19 -4.65
N LYS A 260 -7.26 -19.21 -5.92
CA LYS A 260 -6.36 -19.35 -7.08
C LYS A 260 -5.98 -18.01 -7.70
N LYS A 261 -6.71 -16.94 -7.37
CA LYS A 261 -6.57 -15.62 -8.01
C LYS A 261 -5.82 -14.62 -7.14
N TYR A 262 -5.89 -14.79 -5.83
CA TYR A 262 -5.17 -14.01 -4.83
C TYR A 262 -4.25 -14.95 -4.06
N ALA A 263 -3.08 -14.46 -3.68
CA ALA A 263 -2.02 -15.30 -3.17
C ALA A 263 -2.40 -16.02 -1.87
N ASN A 264 -1.61 -17.04 -1.50
CA ASN A 264 -1.83 -17.89 -0.33
C ASN A 264 -2.35 -17.10 0.87
N ILE A 265 -3.53 -17.47 1.34
CA ILE A 265 -4.20 -16.84 2.47
C ILE A 265 -3.73 -17.58 3.73
N SER A 266 -3.13 -16.85 4.65
CA SER A 266 -2.87 -17.33 6.01
C SER A 266 -3.55 -16.38 7.01
N GLY A 267 -4.70 -16.80 7.52
CA GLY A 267 -5.28 -16.21 8.73
C GLY A 267 -4.72 -16.97 9.92
N TRP A 268 -3.92 -16.32 10.75
CA TRP A 268 -3.24 -16.95 11.89
C TRP A 268 -4.08 -16.82 13.17
N ALA A 269 -4.95 -15.81 13.21
CA ALA A 269 -5.93 -15.52 14.25
C ALA A 269 -7.10 -14.71 13.67
N ASP A 270 -8.21 -14.63 14.40
CA ASP A 270 -9.44 -13.94 13.94
C ASP A 270 -9.25 -12.43 13.74
N ASN A 271 -8.13 -11.88 14.19
CA ASN A 271 -7.78 -10.47 14.10
C ASN A 271 -6.74 -10.15 13.02
N GLU A 272 -6.34 -11.14 12.21
CA GLU A 272 -5.30 -11.03 11.18
C GLU A 272 -5.78 -11.57 9.83
N LEU A 273 -5.45 -10.85 8.76
CA LEU A 273 -5.70 -11.30 7.39
C LEU A 273 -4.51 -11.01 6.48
N MET A 274 -3.73 -12.04 6.17
CA MET A 274 -2.51 -11.96 5.38
C MET A 274 -2.69 -12.50 3.96
N GLN A 275 -2.01 -11.87 3.00
CA GLN A 275 -1.84 -12.35 1.63
C GLN A 275 -0.34 -12.35 1.29
N GLU A 276 0.16 -13.50 0.85
CA GLU A 276 1.59 -13.65 0.52
C GLU A 276 1.95 -13.03 -0.84
N GLY A 277 3.15 -12.50 -1.01
CA GLY A 277 3.63 -12.04 -2.31
C GLY A 277 4.25 -13.17 -3.13
N PRO A 278 4.58 -12.91 -4.41
CA PRO A 278 5.42 -13.80 -5.20
C PRO A 278 6.82 -13.99 -4.59
N HIS A 279 7.44 -15.13 -4.84
CA HIS A 279 8.87 -15.33 -4.55
C HIS A 279 9.75 -14.31 -5.29
N GLY A 280 10.80 -13.88 -4.61
CA GLY A 280 11.78 -12.91 -5.09
C GLY A 280 11.40 -11.44 -4.85
N THR A 281 10.29 -11.17 -4.15
CA THR A 281 9.88 -9.81 -3.79
C THR A 281 10.41 -9.38 -2.43
N SER A 282 11.35 -10.11 -1.83
CA SER A 282 12.09 -9.68 -0.63
C SER A 282 13.48 -10.34 -0.61
N ASP A 283 14.26 -10.02 0.43
CA ASP A 283 15.55 -10.65 0.75
C ASP A 283 16.57 -10.58 -0.41
N VAL A 284 17.55 -11.49 -0.43
CA VAL A 284 18.65 -11.56 -1.39
C VAL A 284 18.16 -11.49 -2.85
N PRO A 285 17.09 -12.19 -3.28
CA PRO A 285 16.64 -12.09 -4.67
C PRO A 285 16.20 -10.69 -5.08
N PHE A 286 15.48 -9.96 -4.22
CA PHE A 286 15.06 -8.58 -4.48
C PHE A 286 16.28 -7.66 -4.63
N ASN A 287 17.24 -7.76 -3.71
CA ASN A 287 18.45 -6.94 -3.73
C ASN A 287 19.34 -7.26 -4.93
N LYS A 288 19.44 -8.55 -5.31
CA LYS A 288 20.20 -9.01 -6.49
C LYS A 288 19.58 -8.50 -7.81
N ALA A 289 18.27 -8.32 -7.86
CA ALA A 289 17.59 -7.69 -9.00
C ALA A 289 17.83 -6.17 -9.08
N GLY A 290 18.48 -5.58 -8.07
CA GLY A 290 18.66 -4.14 -7.93
C GLY A 290 17.44 -3.44 -7.34
N GLY A 291 16.57 -4.18 -6.66
CA GLY A 291 15.38 -3.67 -5.99
C GLY A 291 14.13 -3.60 -6.86
N GLY A 292 13.22 -2.70 -6.53
CA GLY A 292 11.85 -2.72 -7.02
C GLY A 292 10.95 -1.62 -6.45
N VAL A 293 9.65 -1.76 -6.72
CA VAL A 293 8.61 -0.85 -6.26
C VAL A 293 7.49 -1.64 -5.59
N TYR A 294 7.12 -1.23 -4.38
CA TYR A 294 5.90 -1.67 -3.71
C TYR A 294 4.85 -0.57 -3.81
N ALA A 295 3.66 -0.92 -4.27
CA ALA A 295 2.57 0.02 -4.46
C ALA A 295 1.34 -0.43 -3.69
N ALA A 296 0.67 0.49 -3.01
CA ALA A 296 -0.59 0.23 -2.30
C ALA A 296 -1.64 1.28 -2.68
N GLN A 297 -2.83 0.82 -3.06
CA GLN A 297 -3.98 1.65 -3.39
C GLN A 297 -5.06 1.46 -2.34
N TRP A 298 -5.19 2.43 -1.46
CA TRP A 298 -6.18 2.45 -0.41
C TRP A 298 -7.29 3.46 -0.73
N VAL A 299 -8.46 2.92 -1.01
CA VAL A 299 -9.70 3.68 -1.19
C VAL A 299 -10.54 3.46 0.07
N HIS A 300 -10.62 4.49 0.91
CA HIS A 300 -11.33 4.41 2.18
C HIS A 300 -12.76 3.89 1.99
N GLY A 301 -13.19 2.95 2.82
CA GLY A 301 -14.53 2.39 2.72
C GLY A 301 -14.72 1.34 1.60
N SER A 302 -13.82 1.26 0.62
CA SER A 302 -13.99 0.38 -0.56
C SER A 302 -12.98 -0.76 -0.62
N PHE A 303 -11.68 -0.47 -0.72
CA PHE A 303 -10.68 -1.52 -0.83
C PHE A 303 -9.25 -1.06 -0.52
N ILE A 304 -8.38 -2.05 -0.31
CA ILE A 304 -6.93 -1.90 -0.42
C ILE A 304 -6.39 -2.89 -1.45
N LYS A 305 -5.52 -2.44 -2.35
CA LYS A 305 -4.78 -3.29 -3.29
C LYS A 305 -3.29 -3.09 -3.16
N VAL A 306 -2.51 -4.15 -3.32
CA VAL A 306 -1.05 -4.15 -3.19
C VAL A 306 -0.41 -4.79 -4.40
N TRP A 307 0.67 -4.20 -4.90
CA TRP A 307 1.51 -4.75 -5.96
C TRP A 307 2.98 -4.73 -5.56
N TYR A 308 3.69 -5.78 -5.93
CA TYR A 308 5.12 -5.94 -5.77
C TYR A 308 5.78 -6.07 -7.15
N PHE A 309 6.53 -5.04 -7.55
CA PHE A 309 7.26 -5.02 -8.81
C PHE A 309 8.76 -5.13 -8.54
N VAL A 310 9.40 -6.14 -9.10
CA VAL A 310 10.86 -6.34 -9.03
C VAL A 310 11.49 -5.94 -10.36
N LYS A 311 12.64 -5.27 -10.34
CA LYS A 311 13.34 -4.89 -11.59
C LYS A 311 13.64 -6.14 -12.45
N PRO A 312 13.51 -6.05 -13.78
CA PRO A 312 13.16 -4.87 -14.59
C PRO A 312 11.65 -4.67 -14.81
N ASN A 313 10.77 -5.44 -14.14
CA ASN A 313 9.34 -5.51 -14.42
C ASN A 313 8.53 -4.42 -13.69
N ILE A 314 8.99 -3.17 -13.72
CA ILE A 314 8.29 -2.05 -13.11
C ILE A 314 7.47 -1.31 -14.19
N PRO A 315 6.15 -1.10 -13.99
CA PRO A 315 5.34 -0.30 -14.90
C PRO A 315 5.94 1.09 -15.15
N ALA A 316 5.98 1.52 -16.41
CA ALA A 316 6.61 2.78 -16.79
C ALA A 316 5.91 4.01 -16.18
N ASP A 317 4.61 3.89 -15.88
CA ASP A 317 3.78 4.95 -15.35
C ASP A 317 3.94 5.18 -13.84
N ILE A 318 4.69 4.34 -13.12
CA ILE A 318 5.08 4.58 -11.71
C ILE A 318 6.55 4.99 -11.54
N LEU A 319 7.30 4.99 -12.65
CA LEU A 319 8.68 5.48 -12.72
C LEU A 319 8.72 6.99 -13.02
N ASN A 320 9.92 7.57 -12.92
CA ASN A 320 10.27 8.90 -13.47
C ASN A 320 9.42 10.09 -13.00
N GLU A 321 9.02 10.10 -11.73
CA GLU A 321 8.23 11.21 -11.16
C GLU A 321 6.87 11.45 -11.82
N ASN A 322 6.31 10.44 -12.49
CA ASN A 322 4.98 10.54 -13.08
C ASN A 322 3.94 10.92 -12.00
N PRO A 323 3.19 12.03 -12.19
CA PRO A 323 2.19 12.47 -11.22
C PRO A 323 0.95 11.59 -11.18
N ASN A 324 0.75 10.73 -12.20
CA ASN A 324 -0.50 10.04 -12.41
C ASN A 324 -0.34 8.53 -12.69
N PRO A 325 -0.06 7.73 -11.65
CA PRO A 325 -0.04 6.27 -11.74
C PRO A 325 -1.41 5.72 -12.17
N ASN A 326 -1.41 4.69 -13.03
CA ASN A 326 -2.61 4.03 -13.53
C ASN A 326 -2.60 2.51 -13.23
N PRO A 327 -3.08 2.12 -12.03
CA PRO A 327 -3.14 0.72 -11.61
C PRO A 327 -3.92 -0.20 -12.56
N GLY A 328 -4.86 0.35 -13.36
CA GLY A 328 -5.65 -0.44 -14.32
C GLY A 328 -4.84 -1.10 -15.42
N THR A 329 -3.55 -0.77 -15.56
CA THR A 329 -2.64 -1.37 -16.55
C THR A 329 -1.65 -2.38 -15.97
N TRP A 330 -1.61 -2.54 -14.64
CA TRP A 330 -0.58 -3.37 -13.97
C TRP A 330 -0.97 -4.83 -13.80
N GLY A 331 -2.18 -5.20 -14.18
CA GLY A 331 -2.73 -6.53 -13.97
C GLY A 331 -3.17 -6.76 -12.52
N THR A 332 -3.34 -8.04 -12.17
CA THR A 332 -3.88 -8.47 -10.88
C THR A 332 -2.99 -8.01 -9.72
N PRO A 333 -3.54 -7.39 -8.66
CA PRO A 333 -2.78 -7.09 -7.46
C PRO A 333 -2.34 -8.36 -6.73
N ASN A 334 -1.20 -8.31 -6.03
CA ASN A 334 -0.70 -9.39 -5.19
C ASN A 334 -1.51 -9.52 -3.89
N GLY A 335 -1.98 -8.40 -3.34
CA GLY A 335 -2.91 -8.37 -2.20
C GLY A 335 -4.17 -7.58 -2.55
N TYR A 336 -5.34 -8.10 -2.19
CA TYR A 336 -6.61 -7.40 -2.40
C TYR A 336 -7.57 -7.59 -1.22
N TYR A 337 -7.91 -6.49 -0.56
CA TYR A 337 -8.83 -6.43 0.59
C TYR A 337 -10.05 -5.60 0.19
N VAL A 338 -11.25 -6.17 0.32
CA VAL A 338 -12.50 -5.51 -0.07
C VAL A 338 -13.28 -5.17 1.19
N PHE A 339 -13.59 -3.90 1.38
CA PHE A 339 -14.37 -3.40 2.50
C PHE A 339 -15.88 -3.40 2.19
N GLY A 340 -16.69 -3.15 3.21
CA GLY A 340 -18.15 -3.24 3.16
C GLY A 340 -18.61 -4.54 3.82
N ASP A 341 -19.49 -5.29 3.15
CA ASP A 341 -20.04 -6.54 3.69
C ASP A 341 -18.97 -7.61 3.96
N ASN A 342 -17.86 -7.58 3.24
CA ASN A 342 -16.76 -8.54 3.38
C ASN A 342 -15.76 -8.17 4.47
N CYS A 343 -15.60 -6.87 4.77
CA CYS A 343 -14.63 -6.36 5.74
C CYS A 343 -15.06 -4.99 6.25
N ASN A 344 -15.22 -4.84 7.56
CA ASN A 344 -15.57 -3.54 8.14
C ASN A 344 -14.49 -2.50 7.76
N PRO A 345 -14.84 -1.37 7.13
CA PRO A 345 -13.85 -0.38 6.70
C PRO A 345 -13.08 0.27 7.85
N GLU A 346 -13.60 0.25 9.08
CA GLU A 346 -12.93 0.79 10.26
C GLU A 346 -11.78 -0.10 10.77
N VAL A 347 -11.55 -1.27 10.16
CA VAL A 347 -10.39 -2.10 10.55
C VAL A 347 -9.06 -1.45 10.26
N VAL A 348 -9.02 -0.43 9.38
CA VAL A 348 -7.84 0.40 9.09
C VAL A 348 -8.32 1.84 8.95
N ASN A 349 -7.93 2.72 9.86
CA ASN A 349 -8.33 4.14 9.84
C ASN A 349 -7.29 5.02 10.57
N ASN A 350 -7.15 6.30 10.23
CA ASN A 350 -6.23 7.25 10.89
C ASN A 350 -4.84 6.67 11.16
N ASN A 351 -4.19 6.18 10.10
CA ASN A 351 -2.93 5.48 10.21
C ASN A 351 -1.74 6.39 9.87
N TYR A 352 -0.66 6.28 10.62
CA TYR A 352 0.66 6.79 10.22
C TYR A 352 1.51 5.67 9.62
N LEU A 353 2.47 6.04 8.77
CA LEU A 353 3.42 5.10 8.18
C LEU A 353 4.49 4.74 9.20
N VAL A 354 4.96 3.48 9.22
CA VAL A 354 6.08 3.04 10.05
C VAL A 354 7.06 2.24 9.21
N LEU A 355 8.34 2.56 9.41
CA LEU A 355 9.48 1.80 8.90
C LEU A 355 10.21 1.19 10.09
N TYR A 356 10.33 -0.15 10.08
CA TYR A 356 10.95 -0.85 11.19
C TYR A 356 11.69 -2.12 10.75
N ILE A 357 12.82 -2.37 11.41
CA ILE A 357 13.55 -3.63 11.36
C ILE A 357 13.56 -4.19 12.78
N ALA A 358 12.66 -5.14 13.02
CA ALA A 358 12.56 -5.89 14.26
C ALA A 358 13.41 -7.17 14.19
N PHE A 359 13.65 -7.78 15.35
CA PHE A 359 14.35 -9.05 15.44
C PHE A 359 13.61 -10.05 16.28
N CYS A 360 13.72 -11.34 15.97
CA CYS A 360 13.18 -12.45 16.77
C CYS A 360 11.69 -12.28 17.15
N ASN A 361 10.79 -12.90 16.37
CA ASN A 361 9.37 -12.86 16.69
C ASN A 361 9.09 -13.39 18.10
N PRO A 362 8.17 -12.76 18.87
CA PRO A 362 7.74 -13.29 20.14
C PRO A 362 7.04 -14.66 19.98
N PRO A 363 7.30 -15.64 20.87
CA PRO A 363 8.26 -15.60 21.97
C PRO A 363 9.72 -15.71 21.51
N VAL A 364 10.55 -14.78 21.99
CA VAL A 364 11.99 -14.71 21.62
C VAL A 364 12.74 -15.92 22.18
N THR A 365 13.28 -16.78 21.29
CA THR A 365 14.09 -17.95 21.68
C THR A 365 15.51 -17.56 22.09
N GLN A 366 16.16 -18.39 22.93
CA GLN A 366 17.56 -18.19 23.31
C GLN A 366 18.50 -18.26 22.09
N GLU A 367 18.23 -19.19 21.17
CA GLU A 367 18.99 -19.31 19.92
C GLU A 367 18.97 -18.01 19.10
N CYS A 368 17.79 -17.39 18.95
CA CYS A 368 17.69 -16.12 18.24
C CYS A 368 18.45 -15.00 18.97
N GLN A 369 18.36 -14.93 20.30
CA GLN A 369 19.14 -13.97 21.08
C GLN A 369 20.65 -14.17 20.88
N ASP A 370 21.14 -15.41 20.83
CA ASP A 370 22.55 -15.69 20.66
C ASP A 370 23.07 -15.27 19.28
N ILE A 371 22.29 -15.51 18.22
CA ILE A 371 22.59 -15.01 16.86
C ILE A 371 22.61 -13.48 16.89
N MET A 372 21.62 -12.86 17.52
CA MET A 372 21.50 -11.41 17.58
C MET A 372 22.63 -10.79 18.38
N ARG A 373 23.12 -11.41 19.45
CA ARG A 373 24.17 -10.81 20.29
C ARG A 373 25.56 -10.93 19.70
N ASN A 374 25.91 -12.12 19.19
CA ASN A 374 27.31 -12.50 19.09
C ASN A 374 27.93 -12.31 17.70
N ASN A 375 27.13 -12.05 16.67
CA ASN A 375 27.59 -11.97 15.28
C ASN A 375 27.21 -10.64 14.59
N PRO A 376 27.66 -9.48 15.09
CA PRO A 376 27.27 -8.17 14.54
C PRO A 376 27.54 -7.99 13.05
N SER A 377 28.63 -8.55 12.52
CA SER A 377 28.96 -8.44 11.10
C SER A 377 27.92 -9.06 10.17
N ASN A 378 27.09 -10.00 10.65
CA ASN A 378 26.07 -10.64 9.82
C ASN A 378 24.88 -9.71 9.52
N PHE A 379 24.84 -8.52 10.11
CA PHE A 379 23.77 -7.54 9.90
C PHE A 379 24.19 -6.40 8.97
N GLN A 380 25.34 -6.50 8.30
CA GLN A 380 25.82 -5.48 7.36
C GLN A 380 24.85 -5.26 6.19
N ASP A 381 24.16 -6.33 5.76
CA ASP A 381 23.12 -6.26 4.73
C ASP A 381 21.70 -6.09 5.33
N THR A 382 21.57 -5.77 6.62
CA THR A 382 20.27 -5.56 7.28
C THR A 382 19.90 -4.08 7.24
N TYR A 383 19.52 -3.59 6.06
CA TYR A 383 19.09 -2.19 5.86
C TYR A 383 18.10 -2.01 4.70
N PHE A 384 17.30 -0.94 4.78
CA PHE A 384 16.57 -0.38 3.65
C PHE A 384 17.41 0.68 2.94
N LEU A 385 17.36 0.67 1.61
CA LEU A 385 17.86 1.76 0.77
C LEU A 385 16.73 2.28 -0.12
N ILE A 386 16.17 3.41 0.26
CA ILE A 386 14.94 3.97 -0.29
C ILE A 386 15.24 5.08 -1.29
N ASP A 387 14.76 4.96 -2.52
CA ASP A 387 14.81 6.05 -3.49
C ASP A 387 13.81 7.15 -3.10
N TYR A 388 12.56 6.74 -2.88
CA TYR A 388 11.48 7.60 -2.45
C TYR A 388 10.29 6.80 -1.94
N LEU A 389 9.46 7.45 -1.14
CA LEU A 389 8.06 7.12 -0.95
C LEU A 389 7.21 8.29 -1.45
N LYS A 390 6.26 8.01 -2.33
CA LYS A 390 5.29 8.99 -2.81
C LYS A 390 3.90 8.60 -2.36
N VAL A 391 3.14 9.58 -1.91
CA VAL A 391 1.73 9.45 -1.60
C VAL A 391 0.96 10.34 -2.54
N PHE A 392 -0.01 9.75 -3.22
CA PHE A 392 -0.92 10.45 -4.09
C PHE A 392 -2.34 10.35 -3.56
N CYS A 393 -3.16 11.35 -3.87
CA CYS A 393 -4.56 11.39 -3.50
C CYS A 393 -5.43 11.54 -4.74
N ARG A 394 -6.61 10.92 -4.73
CA ARG A 394 -7.61 11.16 -5.77
C ARG A 394 -8.39 12.44 -5.46
N PRO A 395 -8.82 13.20 -6.48
CA PRO A 395 -9.74 14.31 -6.30
C PRO A 395 -10.98 13.83 -5.56
N GLY A 396 -11.32 14.46 -4.44
CA GLY A 396 -12.52 14.15 -3.66
C GLY A 396 -12.36 13.07 -2.59
N GLU A 397 -11.22 12.38 -2.51
CA GLU A 397 -10.88 11.53 -1.36
C GLU A 397 -10.26 12.37 -0.23
N ASN A 398 -10.59 12.04 1.02
CA ASN A 398 -9.92 12.62 2.18
C ASN A 398 -8.70 11.76 2.57
N CYS A 399 -7.58 11.96 1.89
CA CYS A 399 -6.37 11.17 2.17
C CYS A 399 -5.65 11.58 3.46
N TRP A 400 -5.90 12.78 4.00
CA TRP A 400 -5.24 13.29 5.21
C TRP A 400 -6.23 13.38 6.37
N SER A 401 -5.96 12.66 7.45
CA SER A 401 -6.81 12.70 8.65
C SER A 401 -6.27 13.58 9.77
N GLY A 402 -5.03 14.04 9.66
CA GLY A 402 -4.42 14.95 10.63
C GLY A 402 -2.92 14.76 10.75
N ASN A 403 -2.34 15.39 11.76
CA ASN A 403 -0.97 15.11 12.16
C ASN A 403 -1.01 14.33 13.47
N TYR A 404 -0.14 13.35 13.58
CA TYR A 404 0.12 12.66 14.83
C TYR A 404 0.70 13.66 15.83
N THR A 405 -0.02 13.87 16.92
CA THR A 405 0.49 14.57 18.09
C THR A 405 1.08 13.54 19.04
N LEU A 406 2.36 13.71 19.37
CA LEU A 406 3.02 13.01 20.48
C LEU A 406 2.41 13.51 21.81
N SER A 407 1.18 13.13 22.13
CA SER A 407 0.59 13.39 23.44
C SER A 407 1.13 12.37 24.42
N GLY A 408 2.22 12.73 25.13
CA GLY A 408 2.73 12.05 26.32
C GLY A 408 2.73 10.52 26.27
N GLN A 409 3.72 9.94 25.59
CA GLN A 409 4.11 8.55 25.82
C GLN A 409 4.94 8.43 27.09
#